data_AF-A0A929GIH4-F1
#
_entry.id   AF-A0A929GIH4-F1
#
_cell.length_a   1.000
_cell.length_b   1.000
_cell.length_c   1.000
_cell.angle_alpha   90.00
_cell.angle_beta   90.00
_cell.angle_gamma   90.00
#
_symmetry.space_group_name_H-M   'P 1'
#
loop_
_entity.id
_entity.type
_entity.pdbx_description
1 polymer ?
#
loop_
_entity_poly.entity_id
_entity_poly.type
_entity_poly.pdbx_seq_one_letter_code
_entity_poly.pdbx_strand_id
1 'polypeptide(L)'
;MKEASIMPAACGLACEVCGLREKGFCPIDGCVAGTDPKAAEKLEKYKAVTGHPCLILECAIKNKVDHCFRCDKFPCEVHYQQELFSKKILDMIKGMLAKK
;
A
#
# COMPACT_ATOMS: atom_id res chain seq x y z
N MET A 1 -18.47 -15.41 13.49
CA MET A 1 -18.21 -14.11 12.84
C MET A 1 -16.70 -13.99 12.76
N LYS A 2 -16.08 -14.17 11.59
CA LYS A 2 -14.62 -14.06 11.48
C LYS A 2 -14.25 -12.61 11.78
N GLU A 3 -13.46 -12.38 12.82
CA GLU A 3 -12.71 -11.13 12.98
C GLU A 3 -12.05 -10.82 11.64
N ALA A 4 -12.57 -9.81 10.94
CA ALA A 4 -11.85 -9.20 9.86
C ALA A 4 -10.68 -8.49 10.56
N SER A 5 -9.55 -9.19 10.65
CA SER A 5 -8.28 -8.60 11.05
C SER A 5 -8.12 -7.29 10.30
N ILE A 6 -8.21 -6.17 11.03
CA ILE A 6 -7.99 -4.83 10.50
C ILE A 6 -6.52 -4.80 10.10
N MET A 7 -6.25 -4.91 8.80
CA MET A 7 -4.89 -4.98 8.30
C MET A 7 -4.63 -3.82 7.36
N PRO A 8 -3.70 -2.92 7.71
CA PRO A 8 -3.25 -1.90 6.81
C PRO A 8 -2.84 -2.49 5.45
N ALA A 9 -3.11 -1.74 4.39
CA ALA A 9 -2.62 -2.07 3.07
C ALA A 9 -1.09 -2.13 3.05
N ALA A 10 -0.51 -2.73 2.00
CA ALA A 10 0.94 -2.74 1.79
C ALA A 10 1.58 -1.34 1.90
N CYS A 11 0.88 -0.29 1.46
CA CYS A 11 1.33 1.10 1.58
C CYS A 11 1.19 1.70 3.00
N GLY A 12 0.61 1.01 3.97
CA GLY A 12 0.39 1.50 5.34
C GLY A 12 -0.95 2.23 5.56
N LEU A 13 -1.76 2.43 4.52
CA LEU A 13 -3.10 2.98 4.68
C LEU A 13 -4.06 1.92 5.23
N ALA A 14 -4.74 2.22 6.33
CA ALA A 14 -5.85 1.42 6.82
C ALA A 14 -7.10 1.67 5.96
N CYS A 15 -7.43 0.72 5.07
CA CYS A 15 -8.57 0.87 4.17
C CYS A 15 -9.91 0.84 4.89
N GLU A 16 -9.96 0.37 6.13
CA GLU A 16 -11.12 0.29 7.01
C GLU A 16 -11.60 1.68 7.47
N VAL A 17 -10.72 2.68 7.52
CA VAL A 17 -11.05 4.06 7.87
C VAL A 17 -11.08 4.99 6.65
N CYS A 18 -10.97 4.44 5.45
CA CYS A 18 -10.91 5.22 4.22
C CYS A 18 -12.32 5.65 3.78
N GLY A 19 -12.59 6.96 3.82
CA GLY A 19 -13.88 7.51 3.40
C GLY A 19 -14.25 7.26 1.93
N LEU A 20 -13.28 7.01 1.04
CA LEU A 20 -13.58 6.61 -0.34
C LEU A 20 -14.15 5.19 -0.40
N ARG A 21 -13.63 4.28 0.43
CA ARG A 21 -14.15 2.91 0.52
C ARG A 21 -15.52 2.91 1.19
N GLU A 22 -15.66 3.62 2.32
CA GLU A 22 -16.93 3.73 3.05
C GLU A 22 -18.08 4.21 2.15
N LYS A 23 -17.78 5.17 1.27
CA LYS A 23 -18.76 5.72 0.31
C LYS A 23 -18.92 4.89 -0.97
N GLY A 24 -18.26 3.74 -1.09
CA GLY A 24 -18.37 2.86 -2.26
C GLY A 24 -17.63 3.34 -3.51
N PHE A 25 -16.77 4.35 -3.41
CA PHE A 25 -15.98 4.88 -4.53
C PHE A 25 -14.66 4.13 -4.75
N CYS A 26 -14.26 3.24 -3.82
CA CYS A 26 -13.03 2.47 -3.98
C CYS A 26 -13.25 1.32 -4.97
N PRO A 27 -12.58 1.31 -6.13
CA PRO A 27 -12.88 0.35 -7.20
C PRO A 27 -12.46 -1.09 -6.90
N ILE A 28 -11.58 -1.26 -5.91
CA ILE A 28 -11.05 -2.56 -5.49
C ILE A 28 -11.58 -3.02 -4.13
N ASP A 29 -12.49 -2.23 -3.51
CA ASP A 29 -13.01 -2.46 -2.16
C ASP A 29 -11.88 -2.72 -1.13
N GLY A 30 -10.96 -1.76 -1.03
CA GLY A 30 -9.82 -1.82 -0.11
C GLY A 30 -8.65 -2.67 -0.60
N CYS A 31 -7.46 -2.26 -0.17
CA CYS A 31 -6.20 -2.97 -0.35
C CYS A 31 -5.91 -3.91 0.83
N VAL A 32 -4.85 -4.69 0.71
CA VAL A 32 -4.38 -5.66 1.71
C VAL A 32 -2.86 -5.57 1.88
N ALA A 33 -2.31 -6.25 2.88
CA ALA A 33 -0.87 -6.42 3.06
C ALA A 33 -0.24 -7.15 1.85
N GLY A 34 1.05 -6.94 1.58
CA GLY A 34 1.73 -7.59 0.44
C GLY A 34 1.90 -9.10 0.59
N THR A 35 1.81 -9.62 1.82
CA THR A 35 1.85 -11.05 2.14
C THR A 35 0.47 -11.70 2.21
N ASP A 36 -0.61 -10.93 2.05
CA ASP A 36 -1.97 -11.47 2.08
C ASP A 36 -2.22 -12.36 0.86
N PRO A 37 -2.86 -13.54 1.01
CA PRO A 37 -3.20 -14.40 -0.12
C PRO A 37 -4.01 -13.72 -1.23
N LYS A 38 -4.80 -12.69 -0.90
CA LYS A 38 -5.60 -11.90 -1.85
C LYS A 38 -4.82 -10.77 -2.51
N ALA A 39 -3.55 -10.53 -2.15
CA ALA A 39 -2.77 -9.41 -2.66
C ALA A 39 -2.63 -9.44 -4.19
N ALA A 40 -2.35 -10.62 -4.77
CA ALA A 40 -2.25 -10.79 -6.22
C ALA A 40 -3.59 -10.50 -6.92
N GLU A 41 -4.70 -11.01 -6.39
CA GLU A 41 -6.05 -10.73 -6.92
C GLU A 41 -6.37 -9.23 -6.87
N LYS A 42 -6.07 -8.57 -5.75
CA LYS A 42 -6.30 -7.13 -5.58
C LYS A 42 -5.42 -6.29 -6.51
N LEU A 43 -4.19 -6.71 -6.77
CA LEU A 43 -3.30 -6.06 -7.73
C LEU A 43 -3.87 -6.11 -9.16
N GLU A 44 -4.34 -7.28 -9.60
CA GLU A 44 -4.94 -7.42 -10.94
C GLU A 44 -6.24 -6.62 -11.06
N LYS A 45 -7.07 -6.61 -10.01
CA LYS A 45 -8.28 -5.76 -9.96
C LYS A 45 -7.93 -4.27 -10.07
N TYR A 46 -6.89 -3.81 -9.36
CA TYR A 46 -6.44 -2.42 -9.45
C TYR A 46 -6.00 -2.09 -10.88
N LYS A 47 -5.14 -2.94 -11.46
CA LYS A 47 -4.64 -2.79 -12.83
C LYS A 47 -5.75 -2.76 -13.87
N ALA A 48 -6.78 -3.60 -13.72
CA ALA A 48 -7.93 -3.62 -14.61
C ALA A 48 -8.71 -2.30 -14.60
N VAL A 49 -8.73 -1.59 -13.47
CA VAL A 49 -9.49 -0.33 -13.33
C VAL A 49 -8.65 0.89 -13.71
N THR A 50 -7.38 0.94 -13.33
CA THR A 50 -6.51 2.11 -13.53
C THR A 50 -5.66 2.03 -14.80
N GLY A 51 -5.61 0.87 -15.47
CA GLY A 51 -4.78 0.63 -16.65
C GLY A 51 -3.30 0.38 -16.35
N HIS A 52 -2.88 0.49 -15.08
CA HIS A 52 -1.51 0.23 -14.64
C HIS A 52 -1.47 -0.40 -13.24
N PRO A 53 -0.47 -1.23 -12.90
CA PRO A 53 -0.39 -1.84 -11.58
C PRO A 53 -0.14 -0.80 -10.48
N CYS A 54 -0.51 -1.14 -9.25
CA CYS A 54 -0.03 -0.42 -8.07
C CYS A 54 1.41 -0.86 -7.79
N LEU A 55 2.38 0.00 -8.07
CA LEU A 55 3.80 -0.35 -7.96
C LEU A 55 4.20 -0.73 -6.53
N ILE A 56 3.56 -0.10 -5.53
CA ILE A 56 3.79 -0.42 -4.12
C ILE A 56 3.33 -1.84 -3.79
N LEU A 57 2.11 -2.21 -4.16
CA LEU A 57 1.56 -3.54 -3.86
C LEU A 57 2.30 -4.63 -4.64
N GLU A 58 2.61 -4.38 -5.91
CA GLU A 58 3.41 -5.30 -6.72
C GLU A 58 4.79 -5.55 -6.12
N CYS A 59 5.48 -4.48 -5.69
CA CYS A 59 6.79 -4.58 -5.04
C CYS A 59 6.70 -5.36 -3.73
N ALA A 60 5.68 -5.09 -2.90
CA ALA A 60 5.48 -5.78 -1.63
C ALA A 60 5.24 -7.29 -1.82
N ILE A 61 4.41 -7.68 -2.81
CA ILE A 61 4.18 -9.08 -3.17
C ILE A 61 5.49 -9.76 -3.60
N LYS A 62 6.22 -9.16 -4.56
CA LYS A 62 7.47 -9.74 -5.10
C LYS A 62 8.54 -9.93 -4.03
N ASN A 63 8.63 -8.99 -3.08
CA ASN A 63 9.63 -9.03 -2.01
C ASN A 63 9.12 -9.69 -0.72
N LYS A 64 7.89 -10.22 -0.71
CA LYS A 64 7.24 -10.84 0.46
C LYS A 64 7.24 -9.92 1.70
N VAL A 65 7.02 -8.63 1.47
CA VAL A 65 6.91 -7.61 2.53
C VAL A 65 5.44 -7.39 2.82
N ASP A 66 5.06 -7.39 4.10
CA ASP A 66 3.68 -7.15 4.52
C ASP A 66 3.28 -5.67 4.38
N HIS A 67 4.06 -4.75 4.95
CA HIS A 67 3.87 -3.31 4.89
C HIS A 67 5.18 -2.59 4.56
N CYS A 68 5.14 -1.68 3.60
CA CYS A 68 6.29 -0.92 3.15
C CYS A 68 6.89 -0.03 4.23
N PHE A 69 6.10 0.50 5.18
CA PHE A 69 6.63 1.27 6.32
C PHE A 69 7.56 0.46 7.24
N ARG A 70 7.56 -0.87 7.15
CA ARG A 70 8.48 -1.77 7.86
C ARG A 70 9.62 -2.29 6.98
N CYS A 71 9.66 -1.92 5.70
CA CYS A 71 10.73 -2.31 4.79
C CYS A 71 12.00 -1.52 5.10
N ASP A 72 13.14 -2.21 5.14
CA ASP A 72 14.46 -1.58 5.40
C ASP A 72 14.84 -0.50 4.37
N LYS A 73 14.25 -0.58 3.18
CA LYS A 73 14.51 0.37 2.09
C LYS A 73 13.54 1.56 2.10
N PHE A 74 12.59 1.60 3.03
CA PHE A 74 11.57 2.64 3.05
C PHE A 74 12.12 3.97 3.57
N PRO A 75 11.75 5.11 2.95
CA PRO A 75 11.08 5.24 1.65
C PRO A 75 12.05 5.01 0.47
N CYS A 76 11.63 4.24 -0.53
CA CYS A 76 12.41 3.93 -1.74
C CYS A 76 11.80 4.54 -3.01
N GLU A 77 12.54 4.47 -4.13
CA GLU A 77 12.14 5.02 -5.44
C GLU A 77 10.70 4.66 -5.87
N VAL A 78 10.26 3.43 -5.60
CA VAL A 78 8.89 2.97 -5.91
C VAL A 78 7.81 3.88 -5.27
N HIS A 79 8.07 4.42 -4.08
CA HIS A 79 7.14 5.31 -3.39
C HIS A 79 7.07 6.68 -4.05
N TYR A 80 8.20 7.17 -4.56
CA TYR A 80 8.27 8.43 -5.30
C TYR A 80 7.62 8.28 -6.69
N GLN A 81 7.78 7.13 -7.34
CA GLN A 81 7.16 6.84 -8.64
C GLN A 81 5.65 6.60 -8.56
N GLN A 82 5.16 5.93 -7.52
CA GLN A 82 3.73 5.67 -7.33
C GLN A 82 2.95 6.94 -6.96
N GLU A 83 3.63 7.96 -6.42
CA GLU A 83 3.06 9.26 -6.01
C GLU A 83 1.85 9.15 -5.05
N LEU A 84 1.71 8.04 -4.32
CA LEU A 84 0.65 7.85 -3.33
C LEU A 84 0.83 8.80 -2.13
N PHE A 85 2.09 9.09 -1.80
CA PHE A 85 2.48 10.02 -0.75
C PHE A 85 3.17 11.22 -1.38
N SER A 86 2.92 12.41 -0.83
CA SER A 86 3.65 13.60 -1.28
C SER A 86 5.16 13.41 -1.12
N LYS A 87 5.95 13.94 -2.07
CA LYS A 87 7.41 13.96 -1.93
C LYS A 87 7.86 14.54 -0.58
N LYS A 88 7.19 15.59 -0.11
CA LYS A 88 7.46 16.24 1.18
C LYS A 88 7.38 15.29 2.37
N ILE A 89 6.34 14.43 2.44
CA ILE A 89 6.20 13.50 3.57
C ILE A 89 7.22 12.36 3.49
N LEU A 90 7.50 11.86 2.29
CA LEU A 90 8.53 10.84 2.09
C LEU A 90 9.92 11.37 2.49
N ASP A 91 10.27 12.57 2.07
CA ASP A 91 11.56 13.21 2.41
C ASP A 91 11.67 13.48 3.92
N MET A 92 10.59 13.91 4.57
CA MET A 92 10.54 14.07 6.02
C MET A 92 10.81 12.74 6.75
N ILE A 93 10.12 11.66 6.36
CA ILE A 93 10.31 10.35 6.99
C ILE A 93 11.74 9.84 6.75
N LYS A 94 12.26 9.97 5.53
CA LYS A 94 13.63 9.61 5.19
C LYS A 94 14.64 10.31 6.09
N GLY A 95 14.45 11.62 6.32
CA GLY A 95 15.28 12.42 7.22
C GLY A 95 15.18 12.01 8.70
N MET A 96 14.04 11.48 9.15
CA MET A 96 13.91 10.93 10.51
C MET A 96 14.64 9.59 10.66
N LEU A 97 14.54 8.71 9.66
CA LEU A 97 15.18 7.40 9.67
C LEU A 97 16.71 7.48 9.61
N ALA A 98 17.26 8.47 8.89
CA ALA A 98 18.72 8.67 8.79
C ALA A 98 19.38 9.24 10.06
N LYS A 99 18.58 9.65 11.06
CA LYS A 99 19.08 10.18 12.35
C LYS A 99 19.23 9.09 13.43
N LYS A 100 18.82 7.86 13.13
CA LYS A 100 19.10 6.68 13.97
C LYS A 100 20.51 6.19 13.75
#